data_AF-A0A972WZB2-F1
#
_entry.id   AF-A0A972WZB2-F1
#
_cell.length_a   1.000
_cell.length_b   1.000
_cell.length_c   1.000
_cell.angle_alpha   90.00
_cell.angle_beta   90.00
_cell.angle_gamma   90.00
#
_symmetry.space_group_name_H-M   'P 1'
#
loop_
_entity.id
_entity.type
_entity.pdbx_description
1 polymer ?
#
loop_
_entity_poly.entity_id
_entity_poly.type
_entity_poly.pdbx_seq_one_letter_code
_entity_poly.pdbx_strand_id
1 'polypeptide(L)'
;MNFPKFEFVTTIEATKSQALVLGWYQSEPNEKDQTTQHLYKGKRSKEIEVLTEQIRASKHFAGKKNEVSFLRFFSYAGYSNLFLLGLGHPKKFSMEIVRQAGAALFQAQKKEKVSKVALQADSIFAGAKPSEVTNAIQAFCEGYL
;
A
#
# COMPACT_ATOMS: atom_id res chain seq x y z
N MET A 1 -18.02 19.75 1.55
CA MET A 1 -17.58 18.47 2.14
C MET A 1 -16.06 18.43 2.08
N ASN A 2 -15.37 18.03 3.14
CA ASN A 2 -13.91 17.92 3.13
C ASN A 2 -13.54 16.51 2.66
N PHE A 3 -12.99 16.38 1.45
CA PHE A 3 -12.65 15.08 0.87
C PHE A 3 -11.28 14.60 1.39
N PRO A 4 -11.12 13.28 1.65
CA PRO A 4 -9.82 12.67 1.89
C PRO A 4 -8.80 13.05 0.83
N LYS A 5 -7.59 13.42 1.23
CA LYS A 5 -6.51 13.83 0.33
C LYS A 5 -5.37 12.83 0.39
N PHE A 6 -4.60 12.75 -0.69
CA PHE A 6 -3.31 12.06 -0.70
C PHE A 6 -2.23 12.92 -1.35
N GLU A 7 -0.98 12.56 -1.11
CA GLU A 7 0.18 13.05 -1.86
C GLU A 7 1.11 11.89 -2.18
N PHE A 8 1.78 11.93 -3.33
CA PHE A 8 2.82 10.96 -3.65
C PHE A 8 4.14 11.38 -3.00
N VAL A 9 4.83 10.43 -2.38
CA VAL A 9 6.16 10.64 -1.81
C VAL A 9 7.15 9.64 -2.40
N THR A 10 8.36 10.12 -2.67
CA THR A 10 9.51 9.31 -3.11
C THR A 10 10.47 9.05 -1.96
N THR A 11 10.66 10.05 -1.09
CA THR A 11 11.39 9.94 0.17
C THR A 11 10.40 9.87 1.33
N ILE A 12 10.57 8.87 2.19
CA ILE A 12 9.71 8.67 3.36
C ILE A 12 10.23 9.55 4.49
N GLU A 13 9.78 10.79 4.52
CA GLU A 13 9.97 11.71 5.63
C GLU A 13 8.59 12.19 6.10
N ALA A 14 8.43 12.40 7.40
CA ALA A 14 7.15 12.80 7.97
C ALA A 14 6.69 14.14 7.37
N THR A 15 5.73 14.07 6.45
CA THR A 15 5.06 15.25 5.91
C THR A 15 3.92 15.72 6.82
N LYS A 16 3.16 16.74 6.41
CA LYS A 16 1.88 17.13 7.07
C LYS A 16 0.77 16.06 6.97
N SER A 17 1.09 14.85 6.48
CA SER A 17 0.14 13.75 6.31
C SER A 17 0.03 12.91 7.59
N GLN A 18 -1.17 12.40 7.85
CA GLN A 18 -1.50 11.71 9.10
C GLN A 18 -1.16 10.21 9.07
N ALA A 19 -0.96 9.64 7.88
CA ALA A 19 -0.58 8.25 7.68
C ALA A 19 0.24 8.08 6.39
N LEU A 20 1.04 7.02 6.34
CA LEU A 20 1.73 6.57 5.13
C LEU A 20 1.04 5.32 4.57
N VAL A 21 0.98 5.20 3.25
CA VAL A 21 0.41 4.08 2.52
C VAL A 21 1.52 3.30 1.83
N LEU A 22 1.59 2.00 2.11
CA LEU A 22 2.55 1.06 1.54
C LEU A 22 1.81 0.02 0.69
N GLY A 23 2.26 -0.16 -0.55
CA GLY A 23 1.76 -1.19 -1.46
C GLY A 23 2.42 -2.55 -1.21
N TRP A 24 1.60 -3.60 -1.15
CA TRP A 24 2.03 -4.98 -0.94
C TRP A 24 1.38 -5.91 -1.96
N TYR A 25 2.16 -6.88 -2.41
CA TYR A 25 1.70 -7.91 -3.33
C TYR A 25 1.50 -9.23 -2.58
N GLN A 26 0.62 -10.06 -3.11
CA GLN A 26 0.44 -11.43 -2.66
C GLN A 26 1.54 -12.32 -3.28
N SER A 27 2.26 -13.07 -2.46
CA SER A 27 3.21 -14.09 -2.94
C SER A 27 2.47 -15.35 -3.39
N GLU A 28 3.13 -16.14 -4.24
CA GLU A 28 2.72 -17.54 -4.43
C GLU A 28 2.93 -18.29 -3.10
N PRO A 29 2.02 -19.22 -2.73
CA PRO A 29 2.27 -20.13 -1.63
C PRO A 29 3.52 -20.95 -1.98
N ASN A 30 4.50 -20.97 -1.07
CA ASN A 30 5.72 -21.74 -1.27
C ASN A 30 5.39 -23.21 -0.95
N GLU A 31 5.81 -24.17 -1.78
CA GLU A 31 5.43 -25.60 -1.61
C GLU A 31 5.83 -26.19 -0.25
N LYS A 32 6.82 -25.59 0.42
CA LYS A 32 7.30 -26.01 1.75
C LYS A 32 6.59 -25.35 2.92
N ASP A 33 5.84 -24.28 2.69
CA ASP A 33 5.20 -23.49 3.74
C ASP A 33 3.90 -22.92 3.17
N GLN A 34 2.76 -23.55 3.49
CA GLN A 34 1.42 -23.22 2.95
C GLN A 34 0.91 -21.81 3.33
N THR A 35 1.79 -20.93 3.80
CA THR A 35 1.48 -19.55 4.13
C THR A 35 1.69 -18.66 2.90
N THR A 36 0.60 -18.10 2.37
CA THR A 36 0.67 -16.94 1.45
C THR A 36 1.41 -15.81 2.16
N GLN A 37 2.56 -15.40 1.63
CA GLN A 37 3.36 -14.31 2.17
C GLN A 37 3.03 -13.01 1.46
N HIS A 38 3.12 -11.90 2.16
CA HIS A 38 3.08 -10.57 1.58
C HIS A 38 4.48 -10.22 1.02
N LEU A 39 4.50 -9.55 -0.12
CA LEU A 39 5.71 -9.14 -0.83
C LEU A 39 5.73 -7.62 -0.97
N TYR A 40 6.70 -6.99 -0.30
CA TYR A 40 7.01 -5.57 -0.51
C TYR A 40 8.01 -5.39 -1.65
N LYS A 41 7.68 -4.51 -2.60
CA LYS A 41 8.53 -4.20 -3.76
C LYS A 41 9.11 -2.78 -3.77
N GLY A 42 8.80 -1.97 -2.76
CA GLY A 42 9.40 -0.64 -2.61
C GLY A 42 10.84 -0.70 -2.09
N LYS A 43 11.44 0.48 -1.88
CA LYS A 43 12.78 0.61 -1.29
C LYS A 43 12.84 -0.04 0.09
N ARG A 44 13.78 -0.95 0.28
CA ARG A 44 13.97 -1.66 1.56
C ARG A 44 14.71 -0.81 2.58
N SER A 45 14.33 -0.97 3.84
CA SER A 45 14.98 -0.42 5.03
C SER A 45 14.85 -1.43 6.16
N LYS A 46 15.67 -1.31 7.21
CA LYS A 46 15.56 -2.16 8.40
C LYS A 46 14.16 -2.09 9.03
N GLU A 47 13.54 -0.92 9.00
CA GLU A 47 12.19 -0.71 9.51
C GLU A 47 11.13 -1.47 8.70
N ILE A 48 11.25 -1.50 7.36
CA ILE A 48 10.38 -2.31 6.49
C ILE A 48 10.54 -3.80 6.76
N GLU A 49 11.76 -4.26 7.04
CA GLU A 49 12.02 -5.67 7.36
C GLU A 49 11.32 -6.06 8.67
N VAL A 50 11.44 -5.24 9.71
CA VAL A 50 10.73 -5.44 10.99
C VAL A 50 9.21 -5.43 10.79
N LEU A 51 8.68 -4.47 10.02
CA LEU A 51 7.25 -4.43 9.69
C LEU A 51 6.82 -5.70 8.93
N THR A 52 7.64 -6.16 7.97
CA THR A 52 7.37 -7.37 7.20
C THR A 52 7.30 -8.60 8.10
N GLU A 53 8.19 -8.72 9.09
CA GLU A 53 8.18 -9.81 10.07
C GLU A 53 6.95 -9.76 10.98
N GLN A 54 6.55 -8.58 11.43
CA GLN A 54 5.37 -8.42 12.27
C GLN A 54 4.07 -8.75 11.52
N ILE A 55 3.94 -8.31 10.26
CA ILE A 55 2.82 -8.71 9.40
C ILE A 55 2.81 -10.24 9.24
N ARG A 56 3.98 -10.87 9.05
CA ARG A 56 4.11 -12.32 8.91
C ARG A 56 3.67 -13.06 10.17
N ALA A 57 4.13 -12.61 11.33
CA ALA A 57 3.83 -13.23 12.62
C ALA A 57 2.33 -13.15 12.95
N SER A 58 1.71 -12.02 12.67
CA SER A 58 0.29 -11.76 13.00
C SER A 58 -0.69 -12.34 11.98
N LYS A 59 -0.26 -12.63 10.74
CA LYS A 59 -1.09 -13.21 9.66
C LYS A 59 -2.35 -12.41 9.32
N HIS A 60 -2.42 -11.14 9.72
CA HIS A 60 -3.62 -10.30 9.59
C HIS A 60 -3.76 -9.67 8.19
N PHE A 61 -2.72 -9.73 7.37
CA PHE A 61 -2.67 -9.11 6.05
C PHE A 61 -1.83 -9.97 5.09
N ALA A 62 -2.31 -10.17 3.87
CA ALA A 62 -1.67 -11.06 2.88
C ALA A 62 -1.33 -10.39 1.55
N GLY A 63 -1.67 -9.11 1.36
CA GLY A 63 -1.48 -8.39 0.09
C GLY A 63 -2.47 -8.79 -1.00
N LYS A 64 -3.65 -9.32 -0.63
CA LYS A 64 -4.71 -9.69 -1.58
C LYS A 64 -5.24 -8.44 -2.28
N LYS A 65 -5.83 -8.63 -3.48
CA LYS A 65 -6.43 -7.51 -4.23
C LYS A 65 -7.48 -6.79 -3.39
N ASN A 66 -7.38 -5.46 -3.28
CA ASN A 66 -8.29 -4.58 -2.54
C ASN A 66 -8.30 -4.79 -1.02
N GLU A 67 -7.33 -5.54 -0.48
CA GLU A 67 -7.14 -5.68 0.96
C GLU A 67 -6.53 -4.39 1.51
N VAL A 68 -7.11 -3.84 2.58
CA VAL A 68 -6.55 -2.68 3.27
C VAL A 68 -6.49 -2.95 4.76
N SER A 69 -5.32 -2.81 5.36
CA SER A 69 -5.12 -2.87 6.81
C SER A 69 -4.64 -1.51 7.31
N PHE A 70 -5.20 -1.03 8.42
CA PHE A 70 -4.78 0.23 9.05
C PHE A 70 -4.10 -0.08 10.38
N LEU A 71 -2.79 0.20 10.46
CA LEU A 71 -1.98 0.05 11.65
C LEU A 71 -1.90 1.39 12.37
N ARG A 72 -2.44 1.44 13.59
CA ARG A 72 -2.37 2.61 14.46
C ARG A 72 -1.15 2.53 15.37
N PHE A 73 -0.55 3.68 15.67
CA PHE A 73 0.61 3.83 16.55
C PHE A 73 1.84 3.01 16.12
N PHE A 74 1.92 2.73 14.82
CA PHE A 74 3.07 2.09 14.22
C PHE A 74 4.03 3.18 13.76
N SER A 75 4.95 3.59 14.62
CA SER A 75 5.93 4.63 14.27
C SER A 75 6.86 4.11 13.17
N TYR A 76 6.70 4.64 11.96
CA TYR A 76 7.52 4.29 10.79
C TYR A 76 7.83 5.56 10.01
N ALA A 77 9.13 5.85 9.82
CA ALA A 77 9.61 7.05 9.14
C ALA A 77 8.92 8.36 9.61
N GLY A 78 8.64 8.44 10.91
CA GLY A 78 7.96 9.57 11.56
C GLY A 78 6.43 9.64 11.37
N TYR A 79 5.82 8.72 10.62
CA TYR A 79 4.37 8.54 10.61
C TYR A 79 3.92 7.69 11.78
N SER A 80 2.85 8.09 12.45
CA SER A 80 2.25 7.33 13.57
C SER A 80 1.23 6.29 13.12
N ASN A 81 0.77 6.36 11.86
CA ASN A 81 -0.21 5.45 11.30
C ASN A 81 0.21 4.97 9.92
N LEU A 82 -0.09 3.71 9.61
CA LEU A 82 0.19 3.11 8.31
C LEU A 82 -1.06 2.48 7.70
N PHE A 83 -1.24 2.65 6.40
CA PHE A 83 -2.11 1.82 5.60
C PHE A 83 -1.26 0.80 4.82
N LEU A 84 -1.63 -0.48 4.93
CA LEU A 84 -1.14 -1.55 4.07
C LEU A 84 -2.17 -1.73 2.95
N LEU A 85 -1.76 -1.56 1.71
CA LEU A 85 -2.62 -1.66 0.53
C LEU A 85 -2.25 -2.88 -0.31
N GLY A 86 -3.17 -3.84 -0.42
CA GLY A 86 -3.01 -5.08 -1.13
C GLY A 86 -3.32 -4.97 -2.62
N LEU A 87 -2.35 -5.36 -3.44
CA LEU A 87 -2.37 -5.23 -4.91
C LEU A 87 -2.56 -6.58 -5.60
N GLY A 88 -2.72 -7.66 -4.83
CA GLY A 88 -2.87 -9.01 -5.34
C GLY A 88 -1.57 -9.54 -5.95
N HIS A 89 -1.72 -10.50 -6.87
CA HIS A 89 -0.58 -11.21 -7.44
C HIS A 89 0.21 -10.33 -8.43
N PRO A 90 1.55 -10.24 -8.35
CA PRO A 90 2.34 -9.40 -9.26
C PRO A 90 2.13 -9.73 -10.74
N LYS A 91 2.00 -11.03 -11.05
CA LYS A 91 1.75 -11.53 -12.43
C LYS A 91 0.39 -11.11 -12.99
N LYS A 92 -0.54 -10.67 -12.15
CA LYS A 92 -1.89 -10.24 -12.54
C LYS A 92 -2.05 -8.72 -12.50
N PHE A 93 -0.96 -7.98 -12.29
CA PHE A 93 -1.00 -6.52 -12.21
C PHE A 93 -1.62 -5.90 -13.46
N SER A 94 -2.56 -4.99 -13.26
CA SER A 94 -3.25 -4.29 -14.34
C SER A 94 -3.74 -2.93 -13.86
N MET A 95 -4.04 -2.02 -14.80
CA MET A 95 -4.58 -0.69 -14.48
C MET A 95 -5.89 -0.77 -13.70
N GLU A 96 -6.71 -1.79 -13.98
CA GLU A 96 -7.96 -2.00 -13.24
C GLU A 96 -7.71 -2.40 -11.78
N ILE A 97 -6.67 -3.21 -11.51
CA ILE A 97 -6.28 -3.50 -10.11
C ILE A 97 -5.85 -2.21 -9.40
N VAL A 98 -5.09 -1.35 -10.08
CA VAL A 98 -4.62 -0.09 -9.51
C VAL A 98 -5.78 0.87 -9.23
N ARG A 99 -6.76 0.96 -10.13
CA ARG A 99 -7.99 1.72 -9.92
C ARG A 99 -8.78 1.22 -8.73
N GLN A 100 -8.98 -0.10 -8.63
CA GLN A 100 -9.67 -0.69 -7.48
C GLN A 100 -8.91 -0.47 -6.17
N ALA A 101 -7.58 -0.48 -6.19
CA ALA A 101 -6.76 -0.18 -5.02
C ALA A 101 -6.92 1.29 -4.57
N GLY A 102 -7.00 2.24 -5.50
CA GLY A 102 -7.33 3.64 -5.21
C GLY A 102 -8.69 3.80 -4.52
N ALA A 103 -9.72 3.12 -5.04
CA ALA A 103 -11.05 3.10 -4.45
C ALA A 103 -11.05 2.47 -3.04
N ALA A 104 -10.36 1.35 -2.87
CA ALA A 104 -10.26 0.67 -1.58
C ALA A 104 -9.57 1.55 -0.52
N LEU A 105 -8.49 2.25 -0.90
CA LEU A 105 -7.83 3.20 -0.01
C LEU A 105 -8.75 4.36 0.37
N PHE A 106 -9.46 4.96 -0.60
CA PHE A 106 -10.38 6.07 -0.32
C PHE A 106 -11.45 5.68 0.71
N GLN A 107 -12.06 4.50 0.55
CA GLN A 107 -13.06 3.99 1.49
C GLN A 107 -12.45 3.74 2.88
N ALA A 108 -11.27 3.13 2.94
CA ALA A 108 -10.57 2.89 4.21
C ALA A 108 -10.19 4.20 4.91
N GLN A 109 -9.66 5.17 4.17
CA GLN A 109 -9.30 6.48 4.69
C GLN A 109 -10.50 7.24 5.25
N LYS A 110 -11.64 7.19 4.55
CA LYS A 110 -12.91 7.76 5.03
C LYS A 110 -13.40 7.06 6.30
N LYS A 111 -13.36 5.73 6.34
CA LYS A 111 -13.76 4.93 7.51
C LYS A 111 -12.93 5.27 8.75
N GLU A 112 -11.62 5.42 8.58
CA GLU A 112 -10.68 5.72 9.66
C GLU A 112 -10.57 7.21 9.98
N LYS A 113 -11.33 8.07 9.28
CA LYS A 113 -11.36 9.53 9.46
C LYS A 113 -9.97 10.17 9.29
N VAL A 114 -9.15 9.60 8.41
CA VAL A 114 -7.82 10.14 8.08
C VAL A 114 -7.98 11.16 6.95
N SER A 115 -7.63 12.41 7.21
CA SER A 115 -7.85 13.51 6.27
C SER A 115 -6.82 13.56 5.14
N LYS A 116 -5.56 13.21 5.44
CA LYS A 116 -4.46 13.26 4.48
C LYS A 116 -3.51 12.07 4.66
N VAL A 117 -3.18 11.39 3.57
CA VAL A 117 -2.19 10.30 3.55
C VAL A 117 -1.04 10.58 2.58
N ALA A 118 0.13 10.02 2.85
CA ALA A 118 1.25 9.99 1.92
C ALA A 118 1.31 8.60 1.27
N LEU A 119 1.46 8.52 -0.05
CA LEU A 119 1.56 7.28 -0.81
C LEU A 119 3.01 7.02 -1.20
N GLN A 120 3.58 5.89 -0.77
CA GLN A 120 4.89 5.44 -1.28
C GLN A 120 4.72 4.87 -2.69
N ALA A 121 4.83 5.74 -3.69
CA ALA A 121 4.57 5.43 -5.10
C ALA A 121 5.36 4.21 -5.59
N ASP A 122 6.65 4.12 -5.20
CA ASP A 122 7.53 3.02 -5.59
C ASP A 122 7.03 1.65 -5.14
N SER A 123 6.29 1.58 -4.02
CA SER A 123 5.75 0.31 -3.53
C SER A 123 4.44 -0.08 -4.24
N ILE A 124 3.64 0.92 -4.64
CA ILE A 124 2.31 0.73 -5.22
C ILE A 124 2.41 0.43 -6.72
N PHE A 125 3.31 1.12 -7.42
CA PHE A 125 3.48 1.03 -8.86
C PHE A 125 4.66 0.15 -9.29
N ALA A 126 5.29 -0.60 -8.37
CA ALA A 126 6.39 -1.52 -8.68
C ALA A 126 6.04 -2.63 -9.69
N GLY A 127 4.74 -2.91 -9.88
CA GLY A 127 4.23 -3.85 -10.87
C GLY A 127 4.07 -3.26 -12.27
N ALA A 128 4.07 -1.93 -12.41
CA ALA A 128 3.95 -1.26 -13.70
C ALA A 128 5.30 -1.23 -14.41
N LYS A 129 5.28 -1.39 -15.74
CA LYS A 129 6.48 -1.10 -16.55
C LYS A 129 6.79 0.39 -16.47
N PRO A 130 8.06 0.82 -16.61
CA PRO A 130 8.42 2.23 -16.59
C PRO A 130 7.61 3.09 -17.56
N SER A 131 7.30 2.58 -18.76
CA SER A 131 6.47 3.24 -19.77
C SER A 131 4.98 3.39 -19.40
N GLU A 132 4.52 2.65 -18.39
CA GLU A 132 3.11 2.56 -18.00
C GLU A 132 2.83 3.21 -16.63
N VAL A 133 3.86 3.72 -15.93
CA VAL A 133 3.72 4.30 -14.58
C VAL A 133 2.73 5.46 -14.58
N THR A 134 2.77 6.35 -15.58
CA THR A 134 1.83 7.47 -15.70
C THR A 134 0.39 6.99 -15.81
N ASN A 135 0.15 5.93 -16.59
CA ASN A 135 -1.18 5.32 -16.73
C ASN A 135 -1.64 4.66 -15.43
N ALA A 136 -0.72 4.06 -14.67
CA ALA A 136 -1.01 3.49 -13.36
C ALA A 136 -1.37 4.56 -12.33
N ILE A 137 -0.64 5.68 -12.31
CA ILE A 137 -0.96 6.84 -11.48
C ILE A 137 -2.35 7.38 -11.83
N GLN A 138 -2.63 7.57 -13.13
CA GLN A 138 -3.96 8.02 -13.57
C GLN A 138 -5.06 7.05 -13.13
N ALA A 139 -4.89 5.75 -13.35
CA ALA A 139 -5.86 4.74 -12.95
C ALA A 139 -6.11 4.75 -11.43
N PHE A 140 -5.06 4.94 -10.63
CA PHE A 140 -5.19 5.09 -9.18
C PHE A 140 -6.04 6.31 -8.81
N CYS A 141 -5.73 7.47 -9.42
CA CYS A 141 -6.46 8.72 -9.19
C CYS A 141 -7.94 8.60 -9.59
N GLU A 142 -8.25 7.93 -10.70
CA GLU A 142 -9.64 7.69 -11.14
C GLU A 142 -10.42 6.83 -10.14
N GLY A 143 -9.76 5.88 -9.48
CA GLY A 143 -10.38 5.07 -8.44
C GLY A 143 -10.52 5.81 -7.12
N TYR A 144 -9.59 6.72 -6.82
CA TYR A 144 -9.58 7.56 -5.64
C TYR A 144 -10.45 8.82 -5.88
N LEU A 145 -11.77 8.64 -5.99
CA LEU A 145 -12.76 9.72 -6.14
C LEU A 145 -13.96 9.52 -5.21
#